data_AF-A0A950DPS5-F1
#
_entry.id   AF-A0A950DPS5-F1
#
_cell.length_a   1.000
_cell.length_b   1.000
_cell.length_c   1.000
_cell.angle_alpha   90.00
_cell.angle_beta   90.00
_cell.angle_gamma   90.00
#
_symmetry.space_group_name_H-M   'P 1'
#
loop_
_entity.id
_entity.type
_entity.pdbx_description
1 polymer ?
#
loop_
_entity_poly.entity_id
_entity_poly.type
_entity_poly.pdbx_seq_one_letter_code
_entity_poly.pdbx_strand_id
1 'polypeptide(L)'
;MAGSVSFERDIRPLFRPIDIEHMEPMDVLLDDYDYMSKPENAQSVLEWVNGDKEPQMPIGGPYWSKDQLQLFSDWMSGGYQR
;
A
#
# COMPACT_ATOMS: atom_id res chain seq x y z
N MET A 1 4.83 11.04 21.05
CA MET A 1 4.03 11.33 19.86
C MET A 1 4.82 10.77 18.68
N ALA A 2 4.57 9.52 18.28
CA ALA A 2 5.12 9.05 17.01
C ALA A 2 4.48 9.91 15.92
N GLY A 3 5.29 10.53 15.05
CA GLY A 3 4.78 11.39 13.99
C GLY A 3 3.77 10.64 13.13
N SER A 4 2.79 11.35 12.58
CA SER A 4 1.83 10.79 11.64
C SER A 4 2.54 10.03 10.52
N VAL A 5 2.09 8.80 10.23
CA VAL A 5 2.52 8.04 9.07
C VAL A 5 2.09 8.79 7.82
N SER A 6 3.01 9.00 6.87
CA SER A 6 2.80 9.76 5.64
C SER A 6 3.01 8.90 4.40
N PHE A 7 2.25 9.17 3.35
CA PHE A 7 2.32 8.41 2.12
C PHE A 7 3.71 8.48 1.49
N GLU A 8 4.25 9.67 1.28
CA GLU A 8 5.50 9.87 0.53
C GLU A 8 6.73 9.30 1.25
N ARG A 9 6.74 9.35 2.60
CA ARG A 9 7.88 8.90 3.42
C ARG A 9 7.79 7.43 3.79
N ASP A 10 6.60 6.95 4.14
CA ASP A 10 6.45 5.68 4.86
C ASP A 10 5.73 4.62 4.02
N ILE A 11 4.76 5.01 3.17
CA ILE A 11 3.94 4.06 2.40
C ILE A 11 4.48 3.83 0.99
N ARG A 12 4.79 4.89 0.24
CA ARG A 12 5.32 4.82 -1.12
C ARG A 12 6.57 3.92 -1.20
N PRO A 13 7.55 3.98 -0.26
CA PRO A 13 8.72 3.12 -0.32
C PRO A 13 8.45 1.63 -0.07
N LEU A 14 7.25 1.25 0.40
CA LEU A 14 6.87 -0.15 0.55
C LEU A 14 6.59 -0.82 -0.80
N PHE A 15 6.22 -0.04 -1.82
CA PHE A 15 6.01 -0.51 -3.18
C PHE A 15 7.31 -0.44 -3.96
N ARG A 16 7.73 -1.57 -4.54
CA ARG A 16 8.93 -1.61 -5.36
C ARG A 16 8.61 -1.01 -6.74
N PRO A 17 9.62 -0.49 -7.47
CA PRO A 17 9.40 -0.02 -8.84
C PRO A 17 8.71 -1.06 -9.73
N ILE A 18 9.10 -2.33 -9.60
CA ILE A 18 8.49 -3.43 -10.34
C ILE A 18 7.00 -3.65 -9.99
N ASP A 19 6.59 -3.39 -8.74
CA ASP A 19 5.19 -3.52 -8.34
C ASP A 19 4.35 -2.40 -8.98
N ILE A 20 4.87 -1.16 -8.97
CA ILE A 20 4.24 0.01 -9.59
C ILE A 20 4.08 -0.21 -11.10
N GLU A 21 5.16 -0.59 -11.80
CA GLU A 21 5.16 -0.83 -13.25
C GLU A 21 4.18 -1.94 -13.67
N HIS A 22 3.99 -2.98 -12.85
CA HIS A 22 3.05 -4.06 -13.17
C HIS A 22 1.59 -3.67 -12.93
N MET A 23 1.34 -2.76 -11.98
CA MET A 23 -0.02 -2.37 -11.58
C MET A 23 -0.55 -1.18 -12.39
N GLU A 24 0.32 -0.32 -12.91
CA GLU A 24 -0.04 0.82 -13.76
C GLU A 24 -0.92 0.44 -14.98
N PRO A 25 -0.64 -0.64 -15.76
CA PRO A 25 -1.49 -1.07 -16.87
C PRO A 25 -2.89 -1.55 -16.46
N MET A 26 -3.13 -1.77 -15.16
CA MET A 26 -4.41 -2.15 -14.59
C MET A 26 -5.14 -0.97 -13.93
N ASP A 27 -4.67 0.27 -14.16
CA ASP A 27 -5.14 1.49 -13.52
C ASP A 27 -5.04 1.46 -11.98
N VAL A 28 -4.09 0.68 -11.44
CA VAL A 28 -3.76 0.61 -10.01
C VAL A 28 -2.48 1.42 -9.76
N LEU A 29 -2.66 2.70 -9.42
CA LEU A 29 -1.56 3.67 -9.31
C LEU A 29 -0.95 3.67 -7.90
N LEU A 30 -0.08 2.69 -7.63
CA LEU A 30 0.50 2.48 -6.29
C LEU A 30 1.41 3.62 -5.79
N ASP A 31 1.96 4.43 -6.69
CA ASP A 31 2.81 5.58 -6.36
C ASP A 31 2.09 6.92 -6.41
N ASP A 32 0.79 6.93 -6.77
CA ASP A 32 -0.04 8.12 -6.82
C ASP A 32 -0.82 8.29 -5.52
N TYR A 33 -0.63 9.44 -4.87
CA TYR A 33 -1.31 9.75 -3.61
C TYR A 33 -2.82 9.88 -3.79
N ASP A 34 -3.31 10.55 -4.84
CA ASP A 34 -4.74 10.82 -5.03
C ASP A 34 -5.52 9.53 -5.32
N TYR A 35 -4.87 8.54 -5.94
CA TYR A 35 -5.38 7.17 -6.06
C TYR A 35 -5.34 6.45 -4.73
N MET A 36 -4.19 6.42 -4.06
CA MET A 36 -3.98 5.62 -2.85
C MET A 36 -4.75 6.15 -1.64
N SER A 37 -5.02 7.46 -1.55
CA SER A 37 -5.77 8.07 -0.45
C SER A 37 -7.27 7.81 -0.52
N LYS A 38 -7.76 7.14 -1.57
CA LYS A 38 -9.17 6.73 -1.66
C LYS A 38 -9.37 5.49 -0.78
N PRO A 39 -10.33 5.50 0.16
CA PRO A 39 -10.54 4.37 1.07
C PRO A 39 -10.76 3.04 0.37
N GLU A 40 -11.53 3.01 -0.72
CA GLU A 40 -11.75 1.78 -1.49
C GLU A 40 -10.47 1.21 -2.11
N ASN A 41 -9.56 2.08 -2.57
CA ASN A 41 -8.31 1.68 -3.22
C ASN A 41 -7.31 1.18 -2.18
N ALA A 42 -7.10 1.95 -1.11
CA ALA A 42 -6.22 1.55 -0.01
C ALA A 42 -6.66 0.22 0.61
N GLN A 43 -7.96 0.06 0.87
CA GLN A 43 -8.52 -1.18 1.41
C GLN A 43 -8.28 -2.36 0.46
N SER A 44 -8.55 -2.17 -0.84
CA SER A 44 -8.29 -3.21 -1.84
C SER A 44 -6.81 -3.61 -1.84
N VAL A 45 -5.89 -2.64 -1.86
CA VAL A 45 -4.44 -2.91 -1.81
C VAL A 45 -4.07 -3.68 -0.54
N LEU A 46 -4.58 -3.28 0.63
CA LEU A 46 -4.35 -3.98 1.90
C LEU A 46 -4.76 -5.45 1.83
N GLU A 47 -5.94 -5.75 1.30
CA GLU A 47 -6.47 -7.12 1.14
C GLU A 47 -5.62 -7.99 0.20
N TRP A 48 -4.99 -7.38 -0.80
CA TRP A 48 -4.07 -8.11 -1.69
C TRP A 48 -2.71 -8.38 -1.03
N VAL A 49 -2.15 -7.41 -0.31
CA VAL A 49 -0.82 -7.55 0.31
C VAL A 49 -0.82 -8.36 1.61
N ASN A 50 -1.92 -8.34 2.35
CA ASN A 50 -2.09 -9.12 3.58
C ASN A 50 -2.47 -10.59 3.32
N GLY A 51 -2.86 -10.93 2.08
CA GLY A 51 -3.23 -12.28 1.67
C GLY A 51 -4.70 -12.65 1.90
N ASP A 52 -5.58 -11.67 2.20
CA ASP A 52 -7.03 -11.89 2.27
C ASP A 52 -7.62 -12.18 0.88
N LYS A 53 -6.96 -11.71 -0.19
CA LYS A 53 -7.26 -12.02 -1.59
C LYS A 53 -6.17 -12.88 -2.23
N GLU A 54 -6.59 -13.81 -3.10
CA GLU A 54 -5.71 -14.67 -3.89
C GLU A 54 -5.67 -14.24 -5.37
N PRO A 55 -4.48 -14.22 -6.01
CA PRO A 55 -3.16 -14.49 -5.41
C PRO A 55 -2.68 -13.36 -4.48
N GLN A 56 -1.95 -13.70 -3.41
CA GLN A 56 -1.34 -12.72 -2.52
C GLN A 56 -0.30 -11.89 -3.28
N MET A 57 -0.36 -10.56 -3.12
CA MET A 57 0.59 -9.63 -3.71
C MET A 57 1.74 -9.31 -2.75
N PRO A 58 2.97 -9.11 -3.25
CA PRO A 58 3.39 -9.37 -4.63
C PRO A 58 3.50 -10.87 -4.94
N ILE A 59 3.11 -11.28 -6.14
CA ILE A 59 3.14 -12.69 -6.58
C ILE A 59 4.57 -13.23 -6.50
N GLY A 60 4.76 -14.31 -5.75
CA GLY A 60 6.09 -14.92 -5.55
C GLY A 60 6.99 -14.18 -4.55
N GLY A 61 6.49 -13.10 -3.93
CA GLY A 61 7.15 -12.38 -2.85
C GLY A 61 8.28 -11.43 -3.28
N PRO A 62 9.05 -10.92 -2.29
CA PRO A 62 8.82 -11.05 -0.85
C PRO A 62 7.50 -10.41 -0.41
N TYR A 63 6.77 -11.08 0.48
CA TYR A 63 5.57 -10.53 1.10
C TYR A 63 5.90 -9.46 2.14
N TRP A 64 4.92 -8.59 2.39
CA TRP A 64 5.06 -7.57 3.42
C TRP A 64 5.17 -8.19 4.82
N SER A 65 6.02 -7.61 5.65
CA SER A 65 6.11 -7.97 7.07
C SER A 65 4.89 -7.45 7.84
N LYS A 66 4.67 -7.99 9.04
CA LYS A 66 3.62 -7.49 9.94
C LYS A 66 3.77 -5.99 10.24
N ASP A 67 5.00 -5.50 10.36
CA ASP A 67 5.27 -4.09 10.62
C ASP A 67 4.91 -3.21 9.42
N GLN A 68 5.13 -3.69 8.19
CA GLN A 68 4.72 -2.97 6.97
C GLN A 68 3.20 -2.93 6.82
N LEU A 69 2.51 -4.05 7.12
CA LEU A 69 1.05 -4.10 7.14
C LEU A 69 0.47 -3.16 8.20
N GLN A 70 1.08 -3.11 9.38
CA GLN A 70 0.68 -2.19 10.44
C GLN A 70 0.91 -0.74 10.03
N LEU A 71 2.06 -0.42 9.44
CA LEU A 71 2.37 0.92 8.94
C LEU A 71 1.32 1.41 7.93
N PHE A 72 0.90 0.54 7.02
CA PHE A 72 -0.15 0.83 6.05
C PHE A 72 -1.52 1.05 6.73
N SER A 73 -1.87 0.19 7.67
CA SER A 73 -3.12 0.30 8.45
C SER A 73 -3.17 1.58 9.30
N ASP A 74 -2.04 1.99 9.86
CA ASP A 74 -1.88 3.22 10.64
C ASP A 74 -2.04 4.45 9.75
N TRP A 75 -1.52 4.42 8.53
CA TRP A 75 -1.72 5.50 7.55
C TRP A 75 -3.18 5.67 7.14
N MET A 76 -3.87 4.56 6.84
CA MET A 76 -5.31 4.56 6.53
C MET A 76 -6.13 5.11 7.70
N SER A 77 -5.84 4.64 8.92
CA SER A 77 -6.53 5.08 10.14
C SER A 77 -6.19 6.51 10.55
N GLY A 78 -4.99 6.98 10.19
CA GLY A 78 -4.49 8.34 10.40
C GLY A 78 -5.03 9.36 9.41
N GLY A 79 -5.97 8.98 8.53
CA GLY A 79 -6.61 9.88 7.58
C GLY A 79 -5.77 10.15 6.33
N TYR A 80 -4.98 9.17 5.89
CA TYR A 80 -4.26 9.21 4.61
C TYR A 80 -3.31 10.41 4.49
N GLN A 81 -2.48 10.66 5.51
CA GLN A 81 -1.56 11.81 5.47
C GLN A 81 -0.60 11.67 4.28
N ARG A 82 -0.38 12.76 3.55
CA ARG A 82 0.55 12.77 2.42
C ARG A 82 2.00 12.66 2.86
#